data_AF-A0A7X3I438-F1
#
_entry.id   AF-A0A7X3I438-F1
#
_cell.length_a   1.000
_cell.length_b   1.000
_cell.length_c   1.000
_cell.angle_alpha   90.00
_cell.angle_beta   90.00
_cell.angle_gamma   90.00
#
_symmetry.space_group_name_H-M   'P 1'
#
loop_
_entity.id
_entity.type
_entity.pdbx_description
1 polymer ?
#
loop_
_entity_poly.entity_id
_entity_poly.type
_entity_poly.pdbx_seq_one_letter_code
_entity_poly.pdbx_strand_id
1 'polypeptide(L)' 'MIVGMLVSAAIAVFGLLVALGWIGHPIDAQLVSNYGWSILTIGVALFVLFGFGRYNQARKARSLGHSA' A
#
# COMPACT_ATOMS: atom_id res chain seq x y z
N MET A 1 3.08 -12.01 -6.63
CA MET A 1 3.00 -10.57 -6.97
C MET A 1 1.60 -9.99 -6.75
N ILE A 2 0.54 -10.54 -7.35
CA ILE A 2 -0.84 -10.00 -7.20
C ILE A 2 -1.32 -10.00 -5.73
N VAL A 3 -0.99 -11.07 -4.98
CA VAL A 3 -1.32 -11.20 -3.55
C VAL A 3 -0.67 -10.09 -2.72
N GLY A 4 0.60 -9.75 -2.99
CA GLY A 4 1.29 -8.66 -2.30
C GLY A 4 0.66 -7.29 -2.54
N MET A 5 0.15 -7.04 -3.76
CA MET A 5 -0.58 -5.81 -4.09
C MET A 5 -1.93 -5.74 -3.35
N LEU A 6 -2.67 -6.86 -3.30
CA LEU A 6 -3.95 -6.94 -2.58
C LEU A 6 -3.77 -6.72 -1.08
N VAL A 7 -2.76 -7.37 -0.47
CA VAL A 7 -2.43 -7.20 0.95
C VAL A 7 -2.03 -5.76 1.24
N SER A 8 -1.20 -5.15 0.39
CA SER A 8 -0.77 -3.75 0.57
C SER A 8 -1.94 -2.77 0.42
N ALA A 9 -2.84 -3.02 -0.53
CA ALA A 9 -4.06 -2.23 -0.70
C ALA A 9 -4.97 -2.33 0.53
N ALA A 10 -5.14 -3.53 1.09
CA ALA A 10 -5.91 -3.72 2.32
C ALA A 10 -5.30 -2.95 3.51
N ILE A 11 -3.96 -2.98 3.66
CA ILE A 11 -3.25 -2.23 4.71
C ILE A 11 -3.39 -0.71 4.50
N ALA A 12 -3.30 -0.22 3.26
CA ALA A 12 -3.46 1.20 2.96
C ALA A 12 -4.89 1.71 3.26
N VAL A 13 -5.91 0.95 2.86
CA VAL A 13 -7.32 1.29 3.15
C VAL A 13 -7.58 1.26 4.67
N PHE A 14 -7.05 0.25 5.36
CA PHE A 14 -7.15 0.16 6.82
C PHE A 14 -6.47 1.34 7.51
N GLY A 15 -5.23 1.69 7.13
CA GLY A 15 -4.51 2.85 7.64
C GLY A 15 -5.26 4.17 7.40
N LEU A 16 -5.94 4.31 6.26
CA LEU A 16 -6.77 5.49 5.96
C LEU A 16 -7.97 5.60 6.90
N LEU A 17 -8.67 4.49 7.14
CA LEU A 17 -9.81 4.46 8.06
C LEU A 17 -9.40 4.79 9.50
N VAL A 18 -8.23 4.34 9.93
CA VAL A 18 -7.66 4.69 11.24
C VAL A 18 -7.23 6.16 11.29
N ALA A 19 -6.56 6.68 10.26
CA ALA A 19 -6.12 8.08 10.20
C ALA A 19 -7.29 9.07 10.18
N LEU A 20 -8.41 8.70 9.54
CA LEU A 20 -9.65 9.47 9.54
C LEU A 20 -10.43 9.38 10.86
N GLY A 21 -9.98 8.56 11.82
CA GLY A 21 -10.65 8.37 13.10
C GLY A 21 -11.97 7.60 13.00
N TRP A 22 -12.21 6.92 11.87
CA TRP A 22 -13.40 6.07 11.69
C TRP A 22 -13.25 4.71 12.39
N ILE A 23 -12.00 4.31 12.67
CA ILE A 23 -11.64 3.08 13.38
C ILE A 23 -10.65 3.46 14.50
N GLY A 24 -11.01 3.11 15.75
CA GLY A 24 -10.22 3.43 16.95
C GLY A 24 -10.88 4.52 17.78
N HIS A 25 -11.51 4.14 18.89
CA HIS A 25 -12.02 5.07 19.90
C HIS A 25 -10.83 5.83 20.52
N PRO A 26 -10.97 7.13 20.89
CA PRO A 26 -9.87 7.91 21.46
C PRO A 26 -9.32 7.26 22.74
N ILE A 27 -8.19 6.56 22.60
CA ILE A 27 -7.17 6.48 23.64
C ILE A 27 -6.24 7.64 23.29
N ASP A 28 -6.44 8.75 23.99
CA ASP A 28 -5.59 9.95 23.93
C ASP A 28 -5.22 10.40 22.50
N ALA A 29 -6.22 10.69 21.65
CA ALA A 29 -6.23 11.33 20.30
C ALA A 29 -4.91 11.44 19.49
N GLN A 30 -3.83 11.87 20.11
CA GLN A 30 -2.44 11.81 19.66
C GLN A 30 -1.95 10.39 19.30
N LEU A 31 -2.41 9.36 20.02
CA LEU A 31 -1.96 7.98 19.80
C LEU A 31 -2.51 7.42 18.46
N VAL A 32 -3.82 7.51 18.24
CA VAL A 32 -4.48 6.99 17.02
C VAL A 32 -4.05 7.75 15.76
N SER A 33 -3.86 9.06 15.84
CA SER A 33 -3.42 9.87 14.69
C SER A 33 -2.04 9.44 14.18
N ASN A 34 -1.02 9.39 15.04
CA ASN A 34 0.34 9.02 14.62
C ASN A 34 0.44 7.58 14.10
N TYR A 35 -0.23 6.61 14.75
CA TYR A 35 -0.22 5.23 14.29
C TYR A 35 -1.03 5.03 13.00
N GLY A 36 -2.16 5.73 12.84
CA GLY A 36 -2.97 5.69 11.63
C GLY A 36 -2.23 6.24 10.40
N TRP A 37 -1.61 7.41 10.53
CA TRP A 37 -0.78 8.01 9.48
C TRP A 37 0.44 7.14 9.13
N SER A 38 1.04 6.47 10.11
CA SER A 38 2.16 5.54 9.88
C SER A 38 1.72 4.29 9.12
N ILE A 39 0.61 3.66 9.52
CA ILE A 39 0.08 2.47 8.83
C ILE A 39 -0.36 2.81 7.40
N LEU A 40 -1.00 3.97 7.21
CA LEU A 40 -1.35 4.49 5.88
C LEU A 40 -0.11 4.59 4.99
N THR A 41 0.92 5.31 5.45
CA THR A 41 2.13 5.56 4.65
C THR A 41 2.90 4.28 4.36
N ILE A 42 2.99 3.35 5.32
CA ILE A 42 3.58 2.02 5.10
C ILE A 42 2.78 1.22 4.06
N GLY A 43 1.44 1.19 4.18
CA GLY A 43 0.57 0.51 3.23
C GLY A 43 0.72 1.05 1.80
N VAL A 44 0.79 2.37 1.65
CA VAL A 44 1.01 3.05 0.36
C VAL A 44 2.39 2.71 -0.20
N ALA A 45 3.45 2.77 0.62
CA ALA A 45 4.81 2.45 0.18
C ALA A 45 4.92 1.00 -0.33
N LEU A 46 4.31 0.05 0.38
CA LEU A 46 4.25 -1.35 -0.03
C LEU A 46 3.46 -1.51 -1.33
N PHE A 47 2.31 -0.83 -1.47
CA PHE A 47 1.51 -0.88 -2.70
C PHE A 47 2.31 -0.38 -3.91
N VAL A 48 3.05 0.73 -3.75
CA VAL A 48 3.94 1.26 -4.79
C VAL A 48 5.07 0.28 -5.12
N LEU A 49 5.70 -0.34 -4.12
CA LEU A 49 6.78 -1.30 -4.34
C LEU A 49 6.31 -2.50 -5.18
N PHE A 50 5.21 -3.14 -4.79
CA PHE A 50 4.65 -4.27 -5.53
C PHE A 50 4.05 -3.84 -6.88
N GLY A 51 3.45 -2.66 -6.94
CA GLY A 51 3.03 -1.90 -8.12
C GLY A 51 4.09 -1.78 -9.18
N PHE A 52 5.18 -1.13 -8.80
CA PHE A 52 6.30 -0.80 -9.66
C PHE A 52 7.07 -2.05 -10.08
N GLY A 53 7.26 -3.01 -9.18
CA GLY A 53 7.86 -4.31 -9.52
C GLY A 53 7.09 -5.05 -10.62
N ARG A 54 5.74 -5.07 -10.54
CA ARG A 54 4.89 -5.66 -11.59
C ARG A 54 4.97 -4.88 -12.90
N TYR A 55 4.98 -3.55 -12.84
CA TYR A 55 5.12 -2.70 -14.02
C TYR A 55 6.44 -2.94 -14.75
N ASN A 56 7.56 -3.03 -14.02
CA ASN A 56 8.88 -3.30 -14.60
C ASN A 56 8.96 -4.70 -15.22
N GLN A 57 8.39 -5.72 -14.58
CA GLN A 57 8.34 -7.06 -15.18
C GLN A 57 7.49 -7.08 -16.46
N ALA A 58 6.35 -6.39 -16.47
CA ALA A 58 5.51 -6.28 -17.67
C ALA A 58 6.23 -5.55 -18.81
N ARG A 59 6.98 -4.48 -18.52
CA ARG A 59 7.83 -3.81 -19.51
C ARG A 59 8.92 -4.74 -20.06
N LYS A 60 9.62 -5.47 -19.19
CA LYS A 60 10.70 -6.39 -19.58
C LYS A 60 10.19 -7.54 -20.46
N ALA A 61 8.99 -8.06 -20.17
CA ALA A 61 8.35 -9.08 -21.01
C ALA A 61 7.97 -8.52 -22.41
N ARG A 62 7.50 -7.27 -22.49
CA ARG A 62 7.18 -6.62 -23.77
C ARG A 62 8.42 -6.32 -24.61
N SER A 63 9.54 -5.92 -24.01
CA SER A 63 10.78 -5.67 -24.75
C SER A 63 11.36 -6.96 -25.34
N LEU A 64 11.27 -8.08 -24.60
CA LEU A 64 11.75 -9.39 -25.09
C LEU A 64 10.88 -9.92 -26.24
N GLY A 65 9.57 -9.65 -26.23
CA GLY A 65 8.66 -10.02 -27.33
C GLY A 65 8.75 -9.15 -28.59
N HIS A 66 9.50 -8.03 -28.55
CA HIS A 66 9.75 -7.17 -29.73
C HIS A 66 11.09 -7.50 -30.42
N SER A 67 11.90 -8.38 -29.83
CA SER A 67 13.20 -8.81 -30.36
C SER A 67 13.20 -10.26 -30.89
N ALA A 68 12.03 -10.90 -30.95
CA ALA A 68 11.79 -12.24 -31.50
C ALA A 68 10.95 -12.13 -32.77
#